data_AF-A0A9D2C902-F1
#
_entry.id   AF-A0A9D2C902-F1
#
_cell.length_a   1.000
_cell.length_b   1.000
_cell.length_c   1.000
_cell.angle_alpha   90.00
_cell.angle_beta   90.00
_cell.angle_gamma   90.00
#
_symmetry.space_group_name_H-M   'P 1'
#
loop_
_entity.id
_entity.type
_entity.pdbx_description
1 polymer ?
#
loop_
_entity_poly.entity_id
_entity_poly.type
_entity_poly.pdbx_seq_one_letter_code
_entity_poly.pdbx_strand_id
1 'polypeptide(L)' 'VPPNNAAVQDSLRLNEALESVATQNGWAWVDSAAGLRDGEFFAEGMSSDGVHPTQEGARVIGEAIQSAVLEAAGAG' A
#
# COMPACT_ATOMS: atom_id res chain seq x y z
N VAL A 1 3.10 2.10 -1.57
CA VAL A 1 2.30 3.32 -1.84
C VAL A 1 0.99 2.94 -2.54
N PRO A 2 -0.11 3.68 -2.28
CA PRO A 2 -1.39 3.50 -2.98
C PRO A 2 -1.26 3.68 -4.50
N PRO A 3 -2.24 3.21 -5.28
CA PRO A 3 -2.36 3.56 -6.69
C PRO A 3 -2.36 5.07 -6.90
N ASN A 4 -1.99 5.48 -8.11
CA ASN A 4 -2.26 6.82 -8.60
C ASN A 4 -2.74 6.68 -10.05
N ASN A 5 -4.03 6.88 -10.29
CA ASN A 5 -4.66 6.67 -11.59
C ASN A 5 -4.07 7.59 -12.68
N ALA A 6 -3.53 8.75 -12.29
CA ALA A 6 -2.86 9.68 -13.21
C ALA A 6 -1.38 9.34 -13.45
N ALA A 7 -0.78 8.46 -12.64
CA ALA A 7 0.65 8.13 -12.67
C ALA A 7 0.89 6.64 -12.34
N VAL A 8 0.12 5.75 -12.99
CA VAL A 8 0.10 4.31 -12.69
C VAL A 8 1.49 3.70 -12.68
N GLN A 9 2.24 3.90 -13.77
CA GLN A 9 3.57 3.33 -13.94
C GLN A 9 4.60 3.90 -12.95
N ASP A 10 4.41 5.13 -12.46
CA ASP A 10 5.28 5.70 -11.44
C ASP A 10 5.00 5.08 -10.08
N SER A 11 3.73 4.84 -9.75
CA SER A 11 3.34 4.19 -8.49
C SER A 11 3.82 2.72 -8.42
N LEU A 12 3.77 2.00 -9.54
CA LEU A 12 4.29 0.63 -9.64
C LEU A 12 5.81 0.59 -9.47
N ARG A 13 6.55 1.39 -10.24
CA ARG A 13 8.01 1.48 -10.13
C ARG A 13 8.48 1.89 -8.74
N LEU A 14 7.75 2.81 -8.09
CA LEU A 14 8.07 3.21 -6.73
C LEU A 14 7.86 2.05 -5.74
N ASN A 15 6.79 1.27 -5.88
CA ASN A 15 6.57 0.11 -5.02
C ASN A 15 7.67 -0.95 -5.17
N GLU A 16 8.05 -1.28 -6.40
CA GLU A 16 9.15 -2.22 -6.67
C GLU A 16 10.48 -1.71 -6.09
N ALA A 17 10.77 -0.41 -6.24
CA ALA A 17 11.98 0.18 -5.68
C ALA A 17 11.99 0.13 -4.14
N LEU A 18 10.86 0.40 -3.50
CA LEU A 18 10.73 0.35 -2.04
C LEU A 18 10.88 -1.07 -1.49
N GLU A 19 10.29 -2.07 -2.15
CA GLU A 19 10.48 -3.49 -1.82
C GLU A 19 11.96 -3.90 -1.91
N SER A 20 12.61 -3.49 -2.99
CA SER A 20 14.04 -3.75 -3.17
C SER A 20 14.89 -3.11 -2.07
N VAL A 21 14.60 -1.85 -1.71
CA VAL A 21 15.30 -1.15 -0.63
C VAL A 21 15.09 -1.83 0.72
N ALA A 22 13.85 -2.23 1.05
CA ALA A 22 13.56 -2.93 2.29
C ALA A 22 14.36 -4.25 2.37
N THR A 23 14.33 -5.04 1.30
CA THR A 23 15.07 -6.31 1.20
C THR A 23 16.57 -6.11 1.37
N GLN A 24 17.16 -5.11 0.70
CA GLN A 24 18.59 -4.81 0.79
C GLN A 24 19.05 -4.42 2.20
N ASN A 25 18.16 -3.84 3.00
CA ASN A 25 18.46 -3.43 4.38
C ASN A 25 18.04 -4.47 5.43
N GLY A 26 17.55 -5.64 5.01
CA GLY A 26 17.03 -6.65 5.93
C GLY A 26 15.76 -6.21 6.67
N TRP A 27 15.01 -5.27 6.11
CA TRP A 27 13.72 -4.83 6.65
C TRP A 27 12.57 -5.67 6.08
N ALA A 28 11.50 -5.79 6.85
CA ALA A 28 10.24 -6.32 6.33
C ALA A 28 9.61 -5.31 5.34
N TRP A 29 9.20 -5.81 4.19
CA TRP A 29 8.38 -5.06 3.24
C TRP A 29 6.91 -5.46 3.39
N VAL A 30 6.03 -4.47 3.42
CA VAL A 30 4.58 -4.67 3.48
C VAL A 30 3.89 -3.74 2.49
N ASP A 31 3.09 -4.31 1.61
CA ASP A 31 2.23 -3.55 0.71
C ASP A 31 0.91 -3.19 1.41
N SER A 32 0.94 -2.14 2.22
CA SER A 32 -0.22 -1.68 3.00
C SER A 32 -1.39 -1.20 2.14
N ALA A 33 -1.18 -0.96 0.84
CA ALA A 33 -2.22 -0.51 -0.07
C ALA A 33 -2.77 -1.63 -0.97
N ALA A 34 -2.37 -2.89 -0.77
CA ALA A 34 -2.84 -4.01 -1.58
C ALA A 34 -4.37 -4.10 -1.64
N GLY A 35 -5.05 -3.89 -0.50
CA GLY A 35 -6.51 -3.92 -0.41
C GLY A 35 -7.24 -2.75 -1.05
N LEU A 36 -6.52 -1.75 -1.57
CA LEU A 36 -7.12 -0.59 -2.26
C LEU A 36 -7.20 -0.78 -3.77
N ARG A 37 -6.57 -1.83 -4.33
CA ARG A 37 -6.36 -1.95 -5.77
C ARG A 37 -7.39 -2.84 -6.45
N ASP A 38 -7.79 -2.42 -7.64
CA ASP A 38 -8.32 -3.30 -8.69
C ASP A 38 -7.37 -3.23 -9.89
N GLY A 39 -6.56 -4.28 -10.06
CA GLY A 39 -5.41 -4.25 -10.94
C GLY A 39 -4.40 -3.16 -10.54
N GLU A 40 -4.15 -2.22 -11.44
CA GLU A 40 -3.19 -1.12 -11.24
C GLU A 40 -3.84 0.18 -10.74
N PHE A 41 -5.16 0.19 -10.56
CA PHE A 41 -5.96 1.36 -10.19
C PHE A 41 -6.55 1.22 -8.80
N PHE A 42 -7.10 2.30 -8.25
CA PHE A 42 -7.99 2.19 -7.10
C PHE A 42 -9.23 1.34 -7.44
N ALA A 43 -9.56 0.41 -6.56
CA ALA A 43 -10.86 -0.27 -6.56
C ALA A 43 -12.00 0.74 -6.33
N GLU A 44 -13.21 0.37 -6.74
CA GLU A 44 -14.40 1.21 -6.56
C GLU A 44 -14.59 1.63 -5.10
N GLY A 45 -14.85 2.92 -4.87
CA GLY A 45 -15.05 3.49 -3.53
C GLY A 45 -13.77 3.72 -2.72
N MET A 46 -12.60 3.25 -3.19
CA MET A 46 -11.33 3.43 -2.49
C MET A 46 -10.67 4.78 -2.76
N SER A 47 -11.09 5.49 -3.81
CA SER A 47 -10.73 6.88 -4.07
C SER A 47 -11.86 7.60 -4.82
N SER A 48 -12.00 8.92 -4.60
CA SER A 48 -12.93 9.77 -5.34
C SER A 48 -12.29 10.52 -6.51
N ASP A 49 -10.96 10.63 -6.51
CA ASP A 49 -10.18 11.39 -7.50
C ASP A 49 -9.07 10.57 -8.18
N GLY A 50 -8.93 9.30 -7.79
CA GLY A 50 -7.90 8.40 -8.29
C GLY A 50 -6.51 8.65 -7.73
N VAL A 51 -6.36 9.50 -6.71
CA VAL A 51 -5.07 9.84 -6.09
C VAL A 51 -5.12 9.67 -4.58
N HIS A 52 -6.17 10.18 -3.94
CA HIS A 52 -6.31 10.17 -2.49
C HIS A 52 -7.26 9.06 -2.04
N PRO A 53 -6.88 8.24 -1.06
CA PRO A 53 -7.80 7.28 -0.46
C PRO A 53 -9.02 7.96 0.14
N THR A 54 -10.17 7.32 0.04
CA THR A 54 -11.34 7.67 0.88
C THR A 54 -11.06 7.30 2.34
N GLN A 55 -11.98 7.67 3.25
CA GLN A 55 -11.88 7.23 4.65
C GLN A 55 -11.80 5.71 4.78
N GLU A 56 -12.56 4.99 3.96
CA GLU A 56 -12.53 3.53 3.94
C GLU A 56 -11.19 2.99 3.42
N GLY A 57 -10.65 3.58 2.35
CA GLY A 57 -9.30 3.24 1.87
C GLY A 57 -8.22 3.51 2.93
N ALA A 58 -8.33 4.61 3.68
CA ALA A 58 -7.41 4.91 4.77
C ALA A 58 -7.52 3.90 5.93
N ARG A 59 -8.73 3.42 6.25
CA ARG A 59 -8.95 2.36 7.24
C ARG A 59 -8.24 1.07 6.84
N VAL A 60 -8.40 0.63 5.59
CA VAL A 60 -7.75 -0.58 5.06
C VAL A 60 -6.22 -0.48 5.14
N ILE A 61 -5.64 0.68 4.78
CA ILE A 61 -4.20 0.92 4.95
C ILE A 61 -3.79 0.81 6.43
N GLY A 62 -4.55 1.43 7.33
CA GLY A 62 -4.26 1.44 8.76
C GLY A 62 -4.25 0.03 9.36
N GLU A 63 -5.22 -0.81 9.00
CA GLU A 63 -5.32 -2.20 9.45
C GLU A 63 -4.15 -3.04 8.95
N ALA A 64 -3.75 -2.88 7.67
CA ALA A 64 -2.58 -3.58 7.14
C ALA A 64 -1.28 -3.19 7.86
N ILE A 65 -1.11 -1.91 8.17
CA ILE A 65 0.04 -1.42 8.95
C ILE A 65 0.00 -1.95 10.38
N GLN A 66 -1.17 -1.92 11.04
CA GLN A 66 -1.33 -2.44 12.39
C GLN A 66 -0.92 -3.91 12.48
N SER A 67 -1.43 -4.74 11.57
CA SER A 67 -1.09 -6.18 11.53
C SER A 67 0.42 -6.38 11.35
N ALA A 68 1.04 -5.67 10.40
CA ALA A 68 2.48 -5.76 10.16
C ALA A 68 3.32 -5.39 11.39
N VAL A 69 2.92 -4.35 12.12
CA VAL A 69 3.62 -3.91 13.34
C VAL A 69 3.47 -4.96 14.46
N LEU A 70 2.28 -5.52 14.64
CA LEU A 70 2.03 -6.57 15.64
C LEU A 70 2.80 -7.86 15.32
N GLU A 71 2.83 -8.26 14.05
CA GLU A 71 3.63 -9.41 13.57
C GLU A 71 5.12 -9.19 13.83
N ALA A 72 5.65 -8.02 13.46
CA ALA A 72 7.05 -7.68 13.69
C ALA A 72 7.43 -7.63 15.19
N ALA A 73 6.48 -7.29 16.06
CA ALA A 73 6.65 -7.28 17.51
C ALA A 73 6.53 -8.68 18.15
N GLY A 74 6.17 -9.72 17.39
CA GLY A 74 5.94 -11.07 17.91
C GLY A 74 4.65 -11.21 18.73
N ALA A 75 3.67 -10.33 18.51
CA ALA A 75 2.39 -10.30 19.21
C ALA A 75 1.26 -11.00 18.43
N GLY A 76 1.60 -11.94 17.55
CA GLY A 76 0.66 -12.71 16.71
C GLY A 76 0.32 -14.09 17.25
#